data_AF-A0A835P3G8-F1
#
_entry.id   AF-A0A835P3G8-F1
#
_cell.length_a   1.000
_cell.length_b   1.000
_cell.length_c   1.000
_cell.angle_alpha   90.00
_cell.angle_beta   90.00
_cell.angle_gamma   90.00
#
_symmetry.space_group_name_H-M   'P 1'
#
loop_
_entity.id
_entity.type
_entity.pdbx_description
1 polymer ?
#
loop_
_entity_poly.entity_id
_entity_poly.type
_entity_poly.pdbx_seq_one_letter_code
_entity_poly.pdbx_strand_id
1 'polypeptide(L)'
;CPTAREGEGREGAVRAGGARRGGSARRSSERPGPCARPGRAAKLKLKELESCLQQVDTFESPKLLLEQYATRPHIAARMLYTIHNTFDDIENKTIADLGCGCGMLSIGSAMLGAGFCVGLDIDADALEIFNSNIEDFELTNVNMVQCDICSLSESMSDTFDTVIMNPPFGTKHNKGIDMIFLKTALQMAKTAVYSLHKTSTRQHIQKKAAEWEVKMEVLAGTPAQEV
;
A
#
# COMPACT_ATOMS: atom_id res chain seq x y z
N CYS A 1 8.78 5.23 33.56
CA CYS A 1 8.02 4.00 33.23
C CYS A 1 6.73 4.02 34.02
N PRO A 2 5.58 4.08 33.35
CA PRO A 2 4.86 2.83 33.13
C PRO A 2 4.55 2.58 31.66
N THR A 3 4.64 1.31 31.33
CA THR A 3 4.34 0.63 30.08
C THR A 3 2.85 0.68 29.77
N ALA A 4 2.47 1.34 28.68
CA ALA A 4 1.17 1.11 28.04
C ALA A 4 1.29 -0.12 27.13
N ARG A 5 0.94 -1.29 27.68
CA ARG A 5 0.58 -2.46 26.88
C ARG A 5 -0.89 -2.34 26.46
N GLU A 6 -1.16 -2.96 25.32
CA GLU A 6 -2.46 -3.41 24.80
C GLU A 6 -3.24 -2.46 23.90
N GLY A 7 -2.97 -2.66 22.60
CA GLY A 7 -3.81 -2.34 21.48
C GLY A 7 -3.38 -3.12 20.25
N GLU A 8 -3.18 -4.45 20.37
CA GLU A 8 -3.04 -5.35 19.21
C GLU A 8 -4.41 -5.49 18.50
N GLY A 9 -4.90 -4.37 17.96
CA GLY A 9 -6.03 -4.37 17.06
C GLY A 9 -5.56 -4.96 15.74
N ARG A 10 -5.86 -6.24 15.50
CA ARG A 10 -5.57 -6.93 14.24
C ARG A 10 -6.00 -6.04 13.06
N GLU A 11 -5.04 -5.68 12.23
CA GLU A 11 -5.24 -4.93 11.00
C GLU A 11 -5.74 -5.89 9.93
N GLY A 12 -6.86 -5.55 9.28
CA GLY A 12 -7.39 -6.32 8.17
C GLY A 12 -7.14 -5.60 6.86
N ALA A 13 -6.49 -6.25 5.91
CA ALA A 13 -6.41 -5.76 4.54
C ALA A 13 -7.78 -5.93 3.87
N VAL A 14 -8.31 -4.85 3.32
CA VAL A 14 -9.59 -4.83 2.61
C VAL A 14 -9.32 -4.73 1.11
N ARG A 15 -9.88 -5.65 0.32
CA ARG A 15 -9.87 -5.56 -1.15
C ARG A 15 -11.18 -4.98 -1.65
N ALA A 16 -11.13 -3.97 -2.51
CA ALA A 16 -12.31 -3.44 -3.21
C ALA A 16 -12.05 -3.21 -4.70
N GLY A 17 -12.91 -3.78 -5.59
CA GLY A 17 -12.65 -3.81 -7.04
C GLY A 17 -13.69 -4.52 -7.94
N GLY A 18 -13.88 -4.00 -9.16
CA GLY A 18 -14.88 -4.41 -10.18
C GLY A 18 -14.41 -5.44 -11.23
N ALA A 19 -15.35 -5.96 -12.04
CA ALA A 19 -15.19 -7.17 -12.87
C ALA A 19 -14.29 -6.99 -14.12
N ARG A 20 -13.49 -8.04 -14.40
CA ARG A 20 -12.51 -8.17 -15.50
C ARG A 20 -13.09 -7.86 -16.89
N ARG A 21 -12.32 -7.13 -17.72
CA ARG A 21 -12.30 -7.33 -19.19
C ARG A 21 -10.85 -7.50 -19.65
N GLY A 22 -10.57 -8.64 -20.28
CA GLY A 22 -9.25 -9.03 -20.73
C GLY A 22 -8.81 -8.27 -21.98
N GLY A 23 -7.50 -8.02 -22.06
CA GLY A 23 -6.83 -7.47 -23.24
C GLY A 23 -5.37 -7.91 -23.26
N SER A 24 -4.95 -8.50 -24.38
CA SER A 24 -3.61 -9.02 -24.66
C SER A 24 -2.89 -8.10 -25.65
N ALA A 25 -1.64 -7.73 -25.40
CA ALA A 25 -0.68 -7.31 -26.44
C ALA A 25 0.76 -7.46 -25.89
N ARG A 26 1.54 -8.41 -26.43
CA ARG A 26 2.58 -8.29 -27.50
C ARG A 26 3.84 -7.49 -27.09
N ARG A 27 4.96 -8.22 -27.01
CA ARG A 27 6.33 -7.74 -26.71
C ARG A 27 7.00 -7.19 -27.97
N SER A 28 7.69 -6.07 -27.84
CA SER A 28 8.76 -5.61 -28.75
C SER A 28 10.12 -5.79 -28.07
N SER A 29 11.13 -6.09 -28.87
CA SER A 29 12.45 -6.54 -28.46
C SER A 29 13.51 -5.44 -28.63
N GLU A 30 14.19 -5.06 -27.54
CA GLU A 30 15.45 -4.32 -27.59
C GLU A 30 16.52 -5.01 -26.73
N ARG A 31 17.78 -4.88 -27.20
CA ARG A 31 18.97 -5.63 -26.74
C ARG A 31 19.55 -5.02 -25.46
N PRO A 32 20.02 -5.81 -24.49
CA PRO A 32 20.56 -5.30 -23.23
C PRO A 32 22.06 -4.99 -23.28
N GLY A 33 22.46 -3.94 -22.55
CA GLY A 33 23.84 -3.65 -22.15
C GLY A 33 24.35 -4.59 -21.04
N PRO A 34 25.59 -4.39 -20.56
CA PRO A 34 26.38 -5.43 -19.91
C PRO A 34 26.08 -5.53 -18.40
N CYS A 35 24.92 -6.09 -18.07
CA CYS A 35 24.72 -6.82 -16.82
C CYS A 35 23.61 -7.83 -17.07
N ALA A 36 23.92 -9.11 -16.83
CA ALA A 36 23.15 -10.25 -17.31
C ALA A 36 21.67 -10.18 -16.90
N ARG A 37 20.76 -10.38 -17.87
CA ARG A 37 19.36 -10.72 -17.59
C ARG A 37 19.35 -12.08 -16.87
N PRO A 38 18.86 -12.20 -15.63
CA PRO A 38 18.52 -13.51 -15.11
C PRO A 38 17.27 -13.97 -15.86
N GLY A 39 17.36 -15.13 -16.52
CA GLY A 39 16.17 -15.82 -16.99
C GLY A 39 15.22 -16.02 -15.82
N ARG A 40 13.97 -15.53 -15.93
CA ARG A 40 12.89 -15.65 -14.95
C ARG A 40 13.37 -15.41 -13.51
N ALA A 41 13.41 -14.14 -13.09
CA ALA A 41 13.76 -13.73 -11.73
C ALA A 41 13.18 -14.70 -10.69
N ALA A 42 14.04 -15.23 -9.82
CA ALA A 42 13.61 -16.12 -8.75
C ALA A 42 12.54 -15.41 -7.93
N LYS A 43 11.42 -16.09 -7.68
CA LYS A 43 10.29 -15.51 -6.96
C LYS A 43 10.72 -15.23 -5.51
N LEU A 44 10.81 -13.95 -5.15
CA LEU A 44 11.15 -13.49 -3.80
C LEU A 44 10.21 -14.15 -2.78
N LYS A 45 10.73 -14.80 -1.74
CA LYS A 45 9.91 -15.44 -0.72
C LYS A 45 9.44 -14.44 0.33
N LEU A 46 8.35 -14.77 1.04
CA LEU A 46 7.79 -13.92 2.10
C LEU A 46 8.82 -13.50 3.16
N LYS A 47 9.66 -14.44 3.63
CA LYS A 47 10.69 -14.15 4.64
C LYS A 47 11.81 -13.26 4.11
N GLU A 48 12.14 -13.38 2.82
CA GLU A 48 13.15 -12.56 2.17
C GLU A 48 12.62 -11.13 2.02
N LEU A 49 11.37 -10.96 1.57
CA LEU A 49 10.69 -9.67 1.54
C LEU A 49 10.66 -9.00 2.92
N GLU A 50 10.22 -9.74 3.96
CA GLU A 50 10.18 -9.22 5.33
C GLU A 50 11.57 -8.78 5.82
N SER A 51 12.61 -9.57 5.53
CA SER A 51 14.00 -9.25 5.90
C SER A 51 14.53 -8.01 5.17
N CYS A 52 14.15 -7.80 3.91
CA CYS A 52 14.52 -6.60 3.18
C CYS A 52 13.78 -5.38 3.75
N LEU A 53 12.49 -5.50 4.03
CA LEU A 53 11.68 -4.40 4.58
C LEU A 53 12.11 -3.97 5.99
N GLN A 54 12.85 -4.81 6.73
CA GLN A 54 13.46 -4.42 8.00
C GLN A 54 14.58 -3.38 7.86
N GLN A 55 15.13 -3.20 6.66
CA GLN A 55 16.18 -2.22 6.37
C GLN A 55 15.63 -0.87 5.92
N VAL A 56 14.30 -0.73 5.78
CA VAL A 56 13.67 0.54 5.44
C VAL A 56 13.72 1.47 6.65
N ASP A 57 14.41 2.60 6.50
CA ASP A 57 14.45 3.63 7.54
C ASP A 57 13.07 4.25 7.73
N THR A 58 12.77 4.63 8.97
CA THR A 58 11.45 5.12 9.38
C THR A 58 11.57 6.47 10.08
N PHE A 59 10.43 7.08 10.41
CA PHE A 59 10.34 8.42 10.99
C PHE A 59 11.35 8.68 12.11
N GLU A 60 12.23 9.66 11.92
CA GLU A 60 13.13 10.14 12.97
C GLU A 60 12.35 10.87 14.09
N SER A 61 11.40 11.71 13.69
CA SER A 61 10.57 12.53 14.59
C SER A 61 9.09 12.48 14.16
N PRO A 62 8.35 11.42 14.54
CA PRO A 62 6.97 11.20 14.07
C PRO A 62 6.00 12.30 14.54
N LYS A 63 5.22 12.84 13.61
CA LYS A 63 4.21 13.88 13.82
C LYS A 63 2.90 13.29 14.30
N LEU A 64 2.60 13.49 15.58
CA LEU A 64 1.40 12.97 16.25
C LEU A 64 0.08 13.38 15.57
N LEU A 65 0.02 14.61 15.04
CA LEU A 65 -1.19 15.16 14.39
C LEU A 65 -1.49 14.52 13.03
N LEU A 66 -0.47 13.94 12.38
CA LEU A 66 -0.61 13.21 11.12
C LEU A 66 -0.80 11.70 11.34
N GLU A 67 -0.84 11.25 12.61
CA GLU A 67 -0.87 9.82 12.96
C GLU A 67 0.29 9.05 12.28
N GLN A 68 1.52 9.58 12.30
CA GLN A 68 2.68 8.90 11.69
C GLN A 68 3.13 7.70 12.52
N TYR A 69 2.82 6.51 12.01
CA TYR A 69 3.36 5.22 12.46
C TYR A 69 3.77 4.42 11.23
N ALA A 70 5.00 3.90 11.22
CA ALA A 70 5.46 3.10 10.10
C ALA A 70 4.76 1.72 10.12
N THR A 71 4.29 1.27 8.96
CA THR A 71 3.81 -0.10 8.80
C THR A 71 4.93 -1.07 9.17
N ARG A 72 4.66 -2.00 10.08
CA ARG A 72 5.70 -2.95 10.50
C ARG A 72 6.10 -3.85 9.33
N PRO A 73 7.40 -4.18 9.13
CA PRO A 73 7.88 -5.01 8.02
C PRO A 73 7.11 -6.33 7.87
N HIS A 74 6.78 -6.97 9.00
CA HIS A 74 5.98 -8.19 9.04
C HIS A 74 4.58 -8.05 8.43
N ILE A 75 3.89 -6.94 8.74
CA ILE A 75 2.54 -6.67 8.24
C ILE A 75 2.61 -6.29 6.76
N ALA A 76 3.54 -5.41 6.40
CA ALA A 76 3.79 -5.00 5.03
C ALA A 76 4.11 -6.21 4.13
N ALA A 77 5.06 -7.06 4.54
CA ALA A 77 5.45 -8.24 3.78
C ALA A 77 4.27 -9.19 3.57
N ARG A 78 3.48 -9.49 4.62
CA ARG A 78 2.31 -10.38 4.50
C ARG A 78 1.25 -9.80 3.58
N MET A 79 0.95 -8.51 3.72
CA MET A 79 -0.02 -7.81 2.87
C MET A 79 0.43 -7.88 1.41
N LEU A 80 1.61 -7.33 1.09
CA LEU A 80 2.13 -7.26 -0.27
C LEU A 80 2.33 -8.63 -0.91
N TYR A 81 2.85 -9.61 -0.15
CA TYR A 81 3.01 -10.97 -0.63
C TYR A 81 1.66 -11.63 -0.95
N THR A 82 0.61 -11.33 -0.19
CA THR A 82 -0.75 -11.81 -0.48
C THR A 82 -1.30 -11.17 -1.75
N ILE A 83 -1.15 -9.85 -1.90
CA ILE A 83 -1.56 -9.10 -3.10
C ILE A 83 -0.89 -9.67 -4.35
N HIS A 84 0.44 -9.83 -4.30
CA HIS A 84 1.22 -10.37 -5.42
C HIS A 84 0.87 -11.83 -5.75
N ASN A 85 0.85 -12.73 -4.75
CA ASN A 85 0.73 -14.16 -5.02
C ASN A 85 -0.69 -14.67 -5.24
N THR A 86 -1.67 -14.04 -4.59
CA THR A 86 -3.07 -14.51 -4.60
C THR A 86 -3.88 -13.80 -5.66
N PHE A 87 -3.63 -12.49 -5.84
CA PHE A 87 -4.45 -11.64 -6.68
C PHE A 87 -3.75 -11.15 -7.95
N ASP A 88 -2.42 -11.27 -8.04
CA ASP A 88 -1.62 -10.81 -9.20
C ASP A 88 -1.79 -9.30 -9.47
N ASP A 89 -1.99 -8.53 -8.39
CA ASP A 89 -2.28 -7.10 -8.42
C ASP A 89 -1.02 -6.23 -8.15
N ILE A 90 0.20 -6.81 -8.25
CA ILE A 90 1.49 -6.07 -8.14
C ILE A 90 2.36 -6.20 -9.39
N GLU A 91 2.65 -7.41 -9.86
CA GLU A 91 3.68 -7.60 -10.90
C GLU A 91 3.28 -6.88 -12.21
N ASN A 92 4.18 -6.05 -12.74
CA ASN A 92 3.96 -5.21 -13.92
C ASN A 92 2.75 -4.26 -13.84
N LYS A 93 2.27 -3.92 -12.63
CA LYS A 93 1.16 -2.98 -12.41
C LYS A 93 1.66 -1.58 -12.08
N THR A 94 0.83 -0.58 -12.35
CA THR A 94 1.00 0.76 -11.76
C THR A 94 0.36 0.82 -10.38
N ILE A 95 1.14 1.20 -9.38
CA ILE A 95 0.74 1.23 -7.97
C ILE A 95 0.72 2.66 -7.45
N ALA A 96 -0.31 3.02 -6.69
CA ALA A 96 -0.26 4.20 -5.82
C ALA A 96 -0.27 3.79 -4.35
N ASP A 97 0.54 4.45 -3.54
CA ASP A 97 0.65 4.27 -2.09
C ASP A 97 0.18 5.56 -1.39
N LEU A 98 -1.03 5.55 -0.82
CA LEU A 98 -1.62 6.75 -0.21
C LEU A 98 -1.23 6.87 1.26
N GLY A 99 -0.62 8.00 1.63
CA GLY A 99 0.02 8.16 2.94
C GLY A 99 1.26 7.27 3.04
N CYS A 100 2.14 7.33 2.03
CA CYS A 100 3.25 6.39 1.88
C CYS A 100 4.29 6.49 3.01
N GLY A 101 4.32 7.60 3.76
CA GLY A 101 5.33 7.87 4.78
C GLY A 101 6.74 7.68 4.22
N CYS A 102 7.55 6.89 4.93
CA CYS A 102 8.92 6.55 4.54
C CYS A 102 9.03 5.48 3.44
N GLY A 103 7.91 5.05 2.83
CA GLY A 103 7.91 4.20 1.63
C GLY A 103 7.85 2.70 1.85
N MET A 104 7.56 2.21 3.05
CA MET A 104 7.55 0.78 3.40
C MET A 104 6.73 -0.08 2.40
N LEU A 105 5.53 0.38 2.02
CA LEU A 105 4.66 -0.36 1.10
C LEU A 105 5.09 -0.18 -0.37
N SER A 106 5.52 1.03 -0.74
CA SER A 106 6.05 1.35 -2.07
C SER A 106 7.30 0.53 -2.42
N ILE A 107 8.29 0.50 -1.52
CA ILE A 107 9.54 -0.27 -1.68
C ILE A 107 9.24 -1.75 -1.84
N GLY A 108 8.42 -2.32 -0.95
CA GLY A 108 8.04 -3.72 -1.05
C GLY A 108 7.29 -4.07 -2.34
N SER A 109 6.47 -3.15 -2.85
CA SER A 109 5.78 -3.31 -4.13
C SER A 109 6.75 -3.32 -5.32
N ALA A 110 7.73 -2.42 -5.32
CA ALA A 110 8.78 -2.39 -6.33
C ALA A 110 9.64 -3.67 -6.32
N MET A 111 10.03 -4.14 -5.13
CA MET A 111 10.77 -5.40 -4.95
C MET A 111 10.00 -6.64 -5.45
N LEU A 112 8.67 -6.60 -5.42
CA LEU A 112 7.78 -7.65 -5.95
C LEU A 112 7.48 -7.49 -7.45
N GLY A 113 8.16 -6.56 -8.12
CA GLY A 113 8.08 -6.40 -9.58
C GLY A 113 6.95 -5.48 -10.04
N ALA A 114 6.51 -4.52 -9.23
CA ALA A 114 5.65 -3.44 -9.71
C ALA A 114 6.26 -2.79 -10.97
N GLY A 115 5.43 -2.46 -11.95
CA GLY A 115 5.90 -1.76 -13.15
C GLY A 115 6.35 -0.35 -12.82
N PHE A 116 5.56 0.35 -11.99
CA PHE A 116 5.86 1.67 -11.48
C PHE A 116 5.05 1.93 -10.19
N CYS A 117 5.65 2.56 -9.18
CA CYS A 117 5.00 2.90 -7.93
C CYS A 117 5.08 4.41 -7.66
N VAL A 118 3.98 5.02 -7.23
CA VAL A 118 3.93 6.42 -6.81
C VAL A 118 3.46 6.51 -5.37
N GLY A 119 4.34 6.96 -4.48
CA GLY A 119 3.96 7.30 -3.10
C GLY A 119 3.44 8.72 -3.00
N LEU A 120 2.35 8.91 -2.27
CA LEU A 120 1.73 10.21 -2.04
C LEU A 120 1.65 10.46 -0.54
N ASP A 121 2.26 11.55 -0.07
CA ASP A 121 2.20 11.95 1.33
C ASP A 121 2.15 13.47 1.47
N ILE A 122 1.58 13.97 2.56
CA ILE A 122 1.53 15.41 2.84
C ILE A 122 2.83 15.91 3.44
N ASP A 123 3.58 15.02 4.11
CA ASP A 123 4.75 15.37 4.89
C ASP A 123 6.05 15.29 4.10
N ALA A 124 6.69 16.44 3.84
CA ALA A 124 7.98 16.52 3.18
C ALA A 124 9.09 15.76 3.93
N ASP A 125 9.10 15.80 5.26
CA ASP A 125 10.15 15.15 6.07
C ASP A 125 10.09 13.62 5.92
N ALA A 126 8.87 13.07 5.81
CA ALA A 126 8.67 11.64 5.55
C ALA A 126 9.13 11.25 4.15
N LEU A 127 8.88 12.12 3.17
CA LEU A 127 9.29 11.93 1.78
C LEU A 127 10.81 12.06 1.60
N GLU A 128 11.50 12.88 2.40
CA GLU A 128 12.97 12.93 2.39
C GLU A 128 13.57 11.59 2.81
N ILE A 129 13.07 10.99 3.90
CA ILE A 129 13.47 9.64 4.34
C ILE A 129 13.12 8.60 3.26
N PHE A 130 11.94 8.71 2.65
CA PHE A 130 11.56 7.82 1.56
C PHE A 130 12.51 7.94 0.37
N ASN A 131 12.95 9.14 -0.01
CA ASN A 131 13.92 9.31 -1.08
C ASN A 131 15.24 8.60 -0.78
N SER A 132 15.77 8.76 0.43
CA SER A 132 16.99 8.04 0.86
C SER A 132 16.80 6.53 0.78
N ASN A 133 15.64 6.01 1.24
CA ASN A 133 15.33 4.59 1.11
C ASN A 133 15.26 4.12 -0.37
N ILE A 134 14.73 4.93 -1.30
CA ILE A 134 14.70 4.58 -2.73
C ILE A 134 16.13 4.45 -3.28
N GLU A 135 17.02 5.37 -2.88
CA GLU A 135 18.44 5.37 -3.27
C GLU A 135 19.17 4.15 -2.70
N ASP A 136 19.01 3.86 -1.41
CA ASP A 136 19.66 2.74 -0.72
C ASP A 136 19.24 1.37 -1.26
N PHE A 137 17.98 1.24 -1.69
CA PHE A 137 17.46 0.03 -2.33
C PHE A 137 17.68 0.01 -3.86
N GLU A 138 18.32 1.03 -4.43
CA GLU A 138 18.61 1.18 -5.86
C GLU A 138 17.37 1.04 -6.77
N LEU A 139 16.22 1.53 -6.30
CA LEU A 139 14.95 1.41 -7.02
C LEU A 139 14.78 2.50 -8.07
N THR A 140 14.50 2.09 -9.31
CA THR A 140 14.40 3.02 -10.47
C THR A 140 12.97 3.25 -10.96
N ASN A 141 12.02 2.52 -10.39
CA ASN A 141 10.61 2.49 -10.78
C ASN A 141 9.68 3.01 -9.66
N VAL A 142 10.21 3.84 -8.77
CA VAL A 142 9.47 4.45 -7.66
C VAL A 142 9.62 5.96 -7.72
N ASN A 143 8.50 6.66 -7.64
CA ASN A 143 8.44 8.12 -7.49
C ASN A 143 7.60 8.49 -6.28
N MET A 144 7.75 9.75 -5.86
CA MET A 144 6.97 10.31 -4.77
C MET A 144 6.44 11.70 -5.12
N VAL A 145 5.29 12.03 -4.57
CA VAL A 145 4.62 13.33 -4.75
C VAL A 145 4.17 13.84 -3.39
N GLN A 146 4.61 15.05 -3.04
CA GLN A 146 4.06 15.74 -1.89
C GLN A 146 2.66 16.29 -2.22
N CYS A 147 1.63 15.80 -1.55
CA CYS A 147 0.26 16.29 -1.73
C CYS A 147 -0.64 15.99 -0.53
N ASP A 148 -1.71 16.76 -0.41
CA ASP A 148 -2.82 16.43 0.48
C ASP A 148 -3.82 15.52 -0.25
N ILE A 149 -3.92 14.27 0.20
CA ILE A 149 -4.86 13.26 -0.32
C ILE A 149 -6.32 13.74 -0.22
N CYS A 150 -6.65 14.56 0.79
CA CYS A 150 -8.00 15.09 0.99
C CYS A 150 -8.38 16.12 -0.08
N SER A 151 -7.40 16.66 -0.79
CA SER A 151 -7.55 17.74 -1.78
C SER A 151 -7.19 17.30 -3.20
N LEU A 152 -7.02 15.99 -3.44
CA LEU A 152 -6.72 15.45 -4.77
C LEU A 152 -7.88 15.70 -5.75
N SER A 153 -7.54 16.14 -6.96
CA SER A 153 -8.49 16.41 -8.03
C SER A 153 -9.04 15.13 -8.66
N GLU A 154 -10.25 15.20 -9.21
CA GLU A 154 -10.89 14.11 -9.95
C GLU A 154 -10.10 13.66 -11.19
N SER A 155 -9.11 14.44 -11.64
CA SER A 155 -8.23 14.12 -12.77
C SER A 155 -7.34 12.88 -12.53
N MET A 156 -7.24 12.39 -11.30
CA MET A 156 -6.50 11.17 -10.95
C MET A 156 -7.35 9.90 -10.99
N SER A 157 -8.58 9.98 -11.51
CA SER A 157 -9.48 8.83 -11.61
C SER A 157 -8.92 7.76 -12.55
N ASP A 158 -9.07 6.48 -12.20
CA ASP A 158 -8.65 5.31 -13.00
C ASP A 158 -7.19 5.38 -13.49
N THR A 159 -6.30 6.02 -12.71
CA THR A 159 -4.89 6.24 -13.11
C THR A 159 -4.02 5.02 -12.78
N PHE A 160 -4.27 4.38 -11.65
CA PHE A 160 -3.46 3.28 -11.13
C PHE A 160 -4.19 1.95 -11.26
N ASP A 161 -3.47 0.88 -11.59
CA ASP A 161 -4.07 -0.45 -11.63
C ASP A 161 -4.49 -0.89 -10.21
N THR A 162 -3.62 -0.63 -9.23
CA THR A 162 -3.81 -0.97 -7.83
C THR A 162 -3.46 0.22 -6.93
N VAL A 163 -4.26 0.44 -5.89
CA VAL A 163 -3.93 1.39 -4.82
C VAL A 163 -3.73 0.61 -3.52
N ILE A 164 -2.65 0.90 -2.80
CA ILE A 164 -2.32 0.33 -1.50
C ILE A 164 -2.21 1.45 -0.47
N MET A 165 -2.52 1.17 0.80
CA MET A 165 -2.38 2.18 1.86
C MET A 165 -2.44 1.59 3.27
N ASN A 166 -1.76 2.27 4.19
CA ASN A 166 -1.97 2.18 5.63
C ASN A 166 -2.41 3.56 6.15
N PRO A 167 -3.70 3.93 5.99
CA PRO A 167 -4.13 5.30 6.19
C PRO A 167 -4.13 5.70 7.68
N PRO A 168 -4.11 7.00 8.00
CA PRO A 168 -4.39 7.46 9.36
C PRO A 168 -5.77 6.97 9.80
N PHE A 169 -5.90 6.46 11.03
CA PHE A 169 -7.14 5.82 11.50
C PHE A 169 -8.20 6.81 11.99
N GLY A 170 -7.88 8.10 12.07
CA GLY A 170 -8.82 9.13 12.49
C GLY A 170 -9.20 9.05 13.97
N THR A 171 -8.29 8.58 14.83
CA THR A 171 -8.58 8.34 16.25
C THR A 171 -8.65 9.60 17.12
N LYS A 172 -8.17 10.74 16.60
CA LYS A 172 -8.10 12.01 17.35
C LYS A 172 -8.90 13.10 16.65
N HIS A 173 -8.20 14.08 16.08
CA HIS A 173 -8.76 15.31 15.52
C HIS A 173 -9.29 15.12 14.08
N ASN A 174 -8.98 13.98 13.44
CA ASN A 174 -9.23 13.73 12.03
C ASN A 174 -10.26 12.60 11.81
N LYS A 175 -11.38 12.61 12.55
CA LYS A 175 -12.41 11.57 12.43
C LYS A 175 -12.88 11.45 10.98
N GLY A 176 -12.80 10.24 10.42
CA GLY A 176 -13.26 9.94 9.06
C GLY A 176 -12.22 10.17 7.96
N ILE A 177 -10.97 10.53 8.30
CA ILE A 177 -9.89 10.67 7.31
C ILE A 177 -9.59 9.35 6.59
N ASP A 178 -9.69 8.22 7.30
CA ASP A 178 -9.58 6.88 6.74
C ASP A 178 -10.61 6.62 5.64
N MET A 179 -11.82 7.14 5.78
CA MET A 179 -12.88 7.02 4.78
C MET A 179 -12.66 7.95 3.59
N ILE A 180 -12.05 9.12 3.80
CA ILE A 180 -11.63 10.01 2.70
C ILE A 180 -10.56 9.32 1.87
N PHE A 181 -9.52 8.78 2.52
CA PHE A 181 -8.48 7.99 1.86
C PHE A 181 -9.07 6.82 1.09
N LEU A 182 -10.00 6.07 1.68
CA LEU A 182 -10.64 4.92 1.02
C LEU A 182 -11.46 5.32 -0.20
N LYS A 183 -12.20 6.43 -0.12
CA LYS A 183 -12.95 6.95 -1.26
C LYS A 183 -12.02 7.42 -2.38
N THR A 184 -10.96 8.17 -2.05
CA THR A 184 -9.94 8.61 -3.01
C THR A 184 -9.24 7.42 -3.67
N ALA A 185 -8.86 6.40 -2.90
CA ALA A 185 -8.26 5.18 -3.42
C ALA A 185 -9.18 4.46 -4.40
N LEU A 186 -10.48 4.36 -4.09
CA LEU A 186 -11.47 3.75 -4.98
C LEU A 186 -11.64 4.51 -6.30
N GLN A 187 -11.50 5.84 -6.28
CA GLN A 187 -11.55 6.66 -7.49
C GLN A 187 -10.29 6.48 -8.34
N MET A 188 -9.11 6.35 -7.72
CA MET A 188 -7.83 6.24 -8.41
C MET A 188 -7.56 4.85 -8.99
N ALA A 189 -8.12 3.79 -8.38
CA ALA A 189 -7.84 2.40 -8.71
C ALA A 189 -8.74 1.87 -9.84
N LYS A 190 -8.14 1.36 -10.92
CA LYS A 190 -8.86 0.65 -11.98
C LYS A 190 -9.35 -0.72 -11.53
N THR A 191 -8.54 -1.42 -10.73
CA THR A 191 -8.76 -2.85 -10.43
C THR A 191 -9.03 -3.10 -8.96
N ALA A 192 -8.12 -2.67 -8.07
CA ALA A 192 -8.20 -3.02 -6.66
C ALA A 192 -7.61 -1.96 -5.73
N VAL A 193 -8.28 -1.76 -4.60
CA VAL A 193 -7.75 -1.04 -3.44
C VAL A 193 -7.41 -2.04 -2.33
N TYR A 194 -6.25 -1.90 -1.70
CA TYR A 194 -5.83 -2.65 -0.52
C TYR A 194 -5.51 -1.72 0.64
N SER A 195 -6.28 -1.80 1.72
CA SER A 195 -6.10 -0.92 2.88
C SER A 195 -6.09 -1.65 4.21
N LEU A 196 -5.22 -1.22 5.13
CA LEU A 196 -5.19 -1.68 6.52
C LEU A 196 -6.15 -0.86 7.39
N HIS A 197 -7.06 -1.54 8.08
CA HIS A 197 -7.97 -0.93 9.06
C HIS A 197 -8.04 -1.72 10.36
N LYS A 198 -8.36 -1.04 11.46
CA LYS A 198 -8.62 -1.68 12.77
C LYS A 198 -9.82 -2.62 12.67
N THR A 199 -9.74 -3.78 13.30
CA THR A 199 -10.87 -4.73 13.33
C THR A 199 -12.16 -4.10 13.91
N SER A 200 -12.06 -3.19 14.87
CA SER A 200 -13.22 -2.49 15.44
C SER A 200 -13.98 -1.60 14.45
N THR A 201 -13.34 -1.15 13.37
CA THR A 201 -13.99 -0.34 12.33
C THR A 201 -14.53 -1.17 11.16
N ARG A 202 -14.37 -2.50 11.19
CA ARG A 202 -14.77 -3.41 10.09
C ARG A 202 -16.23 -3.26 9.68
N GLN A 203 -17.17 -3.25 10.64
CA GLN A 203 -18.59 -3.11 10.35
C GLN A 203 -18.90 -1.76 9.68
N HIS A 204 -18.20 -0.70 10.09
CA HIS A 204 -18.35 0.62 9.47
C HIS A 204 -17.89 0.61 8.01
N ILE A 205 -16.73 -0.01 7.74
CA ILE A 205 -16.18 -0.12 6.39
C ILE A 205 -17.08 -0.98 5.50
N GLN A 206 -17.62 -2.09 6.02
CA GLN A 206 -18.60 -2.93 5.29
C GLN A 206 -19.84 -2.15 4.91
N LYS A 207 -20.38 -1.34 5.83
CA LYS A 207 -21.52 -0.47 5.55
C LYS A 207 -21.18 0.53 4.44
N LYS A 208 -20.01 1.17 4.52
CA LYS A 208 -19.55 2.14 3.52
C LYS A 208 -19.33 1.51 2.15
N ALA A 209 -18.73 0.33 2.10
CA ALA A 209 -18.55 -0.44 0.88
C ALA A 209 -19.89 -0.76 0.20
N ALA A 210 -20.90 -1.15 0.98
CA ALA A 210 -22.25 -1.38 0.47
C ALA A 210 -22.92 -0.07 -0.02
N GLU A 211 -22.78 1.02 0.72
CA GLU A 211 -23.27 2.36 0.31
C GLU A 211 -22.62 2.85 -0.99
N TRP A 212 -21.36 2.49 -1.22
CA TRP A 212 -20.61 2.85 -2.44
C TRP A 212 -20.72 1.79 -3.55
N GLU A 213 -21.53 0.74 -3.34
CA GLU A 213 -21.73 -0.36 -4.29
C GLU A 213 -20.41 -1.07 -4.70
N VAL A 214 -19.42 -1.08 -3.81
CA VAL A 214 -18.14 -1.77 -4.03
C VAL A 214 -18.09 -3.11 -3.29
N LYS A 215 -17.49 -4.12 -3.93
CA LYS A 215 -17.21 -5.39 -3.28
C LYS A 215 -16.14 -5.20 -2.21
N MET A 216 -16.29 -5.87 -1.08
CA MET A 216 -15.33 -5.81 0.02
C MET A 216 -14.97 -7.23 0.46
N GLU A 217 -13.67 -7.52 0.57
CA GLU A 217 -13.16 -8.77 1.13
C GLU A 217 -12.12 -8.49 2.21
N VAL A 218 -12.18 -9.20 3.34
CA VAL A 218 -11.17 -9.14 4.41
C VAL A 218 -10.14 -10.24 4.16
N LEU A 219 -8.89 -9.83 3.88
CA LEU A 219 -7.81 -10.75 3.49
C LEU A 219 -7.04 -11.35 4.68
N ALA A 220 -7.08 -10.67 5.82
CA ALA A 220 -6.42 -11.10 7.04
C ALA A 220 -7.19 -10.64 8.28
N GLY A 221 -7.21 -11.49 9.29
CA GLY A 221 -8.03 -11.35 10.50
C GLY A 221 -8.73 -12.66 10.74
N THR A 222 -8.51 -13.25 11.91
CA THR A 222 -9.17 -14.50 12.33
C THR A 222 -10.68 -14.34 12.11
N PRO A 223 -11.38 -15.37 11.60
CA PRO A 223 -12.83 -15.40 11.70
C PRO A 223 -13.18 -15.10 13.14
N ALA A 224 -14.15 -14.21 13.38
CA ALA A 224 -14.80 -14.18 14.68
C ALA A 224 -15.37 -15.60 14.83
N GLN A 225 -14.70 -16.44 15.64
CA GLN A 225 -15.37 -17.61 16.16
C GLN A 225 -16.54 -17.05 16.95
N GLU A 226 -17.74 -17.42 16.51
CA GLU A 226 -18.93 -17.34 17.34
C GLU A 226 -18.58 -18.02 18.67
N VAL A 227 -18.56 -17.23 19.74
CA VAL A 227 -18.62 -17.71 21.12
C VAL A 227 -19.82 -17.04 21.75
#